data_AF-A0A0C2H8A0-F1
#
_entry.id   AF-A0A0C2H8A0-F1
#
_cell.length_a   1.000
_cell.length_b   1.000
_cell.length_c   1.000
_cell.angle_alpha   90.00
_cell.angle_beta   90.00
_cell.angle_gamma   90.00
#
_symmetry.space_group_name_H-M   'P 1'
#
loop_
_entity.id
_entity.type
_entity.pdbx_description
1 polymer ?
#
loop_
_entity_poly.entity_id
_entity_poly.type
_entity_poly.pdbx_seq_one_letter_code
_entity_poly.pdbx_strand_id
1 'polypeptide(L)' 'MLRIVRICAGELLGHIFWVPCDPETIITTEYGPEWYKDHPTSKFSWSSSHFNVRKNGKWTKEEMKEIYRTF' A
#
# COMPACT_ATOMS: atom_id res chain seq x y z
N MET A 1 7.08 13.90 5.13
CA MET A 1 8.09 14.15 4.06
C MET A 1 7.84 13.10 2.98
N LEU A 2 7.25 13.47 1.83
CA LEU A 2 7.04 12.51 0.74
C LEU A 2 8.41 12.12 0.18
N ARG A 3 8.82 10.86 0.36
CA ARG A 3 10.01 10.32 -0.32
C ARG A 3 9.66 10.21 -1.80
N ILE A 4 10.28 11.03 -2.64
CA ILE A 4 10.13 10.93 -4.09
C ILE A 4 10.68 9.57 -4.51
N VAL A 5 9.79 8.68 -4.95
CA VAL A 5 10.16 7.36 -5.47
C VAL A 5 10.68 7.57 -6.90
N ARG A 6 11.95 7.27 -7.13
CA ARG A 6 12.51 7.23 -8.49
C ARG A 6 11.97 5.99 -9.20
N ILE A 7 11.60 6.15 -10.46
CA ILE A 7 11.12 5.07 -11.32
C ILE A 7 12.26 4.60 -12.22
N CYS A 8 12.40 3.28 -12.32
CA CYS A 8 13.37 2.56 -13.13
C CYS A 8 12.64 1.56 -14.05
N ALA A 9 13.31 1.11 -15.11
CA ALA A 9 12.81 0.00 -15.93
C ALA A 9 13.29 -1.33 -15.33
N GLY A 10 12.38 -2.27 -15.15
CA GLY A 10 12.65 -3.66 -14.77
C GLY A 10 12.12 -4.60 -15.83
N GLU A 11 12.78 -5.74 -16.01
CA GLU A 11 12.32 -6.80 -16.91
C GLU A 11 11.71 -7.93 -16.07
N LEU A 12 10.55 -8.44 -16.49
CA LEU A 12 9.89 -9.58 -15.90
C LEU A 12 9.26 -10.44 -17.01
N LEU A 13 9.77 -11.68 -17.17
CA LEU A 13 9.27 -12.68 -18.11
C LEU A 13 9.23 -12.21 -19.59
N GLY A 14 10.24 -11.48 -20.03
CA GLY A 14 10.39 -10.90 -21.36
C GLY A 14 9.74 -9.52 -21.55
N HIS A 15 9.12 -8.96 -20.50
CA HIS A 15 8.37 -7.71 -20.58
C HIS A 15 9.00 -6.62 -19.71
N ILE A 16 9.04 -5.39 -20.23
CA ILE A 16 9.55 -4.23 -19.50
C ILE A 16 8.42 -3.58 -18.68
N PHE A 17 8.68 -3.35 -17.40
CA PHE A 17 7.82 -2.68 -16.44
C PHE A 17 8.51 -1.47 -15.84
N TRP A 18 7.72 -0.45 -15.49
CA TRP A 18 8.20 0.72 -14.74
C TRP A 18 7.98 0.48 -13.25
N VAL A 19 9.06 0.32 -12.51
CA VAL A 19 9.05 -0.05 -11.09
C VAL A 19 9.84 0.97 -10.26
N PRO A 20 9.64 1.04 -8.94
CA PRO A 20 10.54 1.77 -8.05
C PRO A 20 11.99 1.29 -8.26
N CYS A 21 12.96 2.22 -8.27
CA CYS A 21 14.37 1.85 -8.35
C CYS A 21 14.87 1.08 -7.12
N ASP A 22 14.12 1.10 -6.03
CA ASP A 22 14.34 0.35 -4.80
C ASP A 22 13.04 -0.40 -4.45
N PRO A 23 12.74 -1.49 -5.18
CA PRO A 23 11.47 -2.21 -5.05
C PRO A 23 11.38 -2.93 -3.71
N GLU A 24 12.49 -3.41 -3.15
CA GLU A 24 12.54 -4.12 -1.87
C GLU A 24 12.06 -3.24 -0.71
N THR A 25 12.45 -1.96 -0.67
CA THR A 25 11.96 -1.03 0.34
C THR A 25 10.45 -0.86 0.27
N ILE A 26 9.90 -0.72 -0.94
CA ILE A 26 8.45 -0.56 -1.14
C ILE A 26 7.71 -1.82 -0.72
N ILE A 27 8.15 -2.98 -1.20
CA ILE A 27 7.53 -4.27 -0.88
C ILE A 27 7.58 -4.53 0.63
N THR A 28 8.72 -4.31 1.28
CA THR A 28 8.88 -4.53 2.73
C THR A 28 8.04 -3.55 3.55
N THR A 29 7.89 -2.31 3.08
CA THR A 29 7.04 -1.31 3.75
C THR A 29 5.57 -1.69 3.69
N GLU A 30 5.11 -2.17 2.54
CA GLU A 30 3.70 -2.49 2.29
C GLU A 30 3.30 -3.87 2.85
N TYR A 31 4.12 -4.89 2.58
CA TYR A 31 3.81 -6.30 2.84
C TYR A 31 4.60 -6.90 4.02
N GLY A 32 5.57 -6.18 4.57
CA GLY A 32 6.39 -6.62 5.70
C GLY A 32 7.67 -7.38 5.32
N PRO A 33 8.53 -7.70 6.30
CA PRO A 33 9.83 -8.34 6.07
C PRO A 33 9.74 -9.79 5.55
N GLU A 34 8.57 -10.42 5.69
CA GLU A 34 8.30 -11.78 5.23
C GLU A 34 7.32 -11.80 4.05
N TRP A 35 7.30 -10.76 3.22
CA TRP A 35 6.40 -10.60 2.07
C TRP A 35 6.40 -11.78 1.09
N TYR A 36 7.50 -12.54 1.04
CA TYR A 36 7.67 -13.71 0.17
C TYR A 36 7.07 -14.99 0.76
N LYS A 37 6.60 -14.96 2.01
CA LYS A 37 5.89 -16.08 2.63
C LYS A 37 4.41 -15.94 2.35
N ASP A 38 3.84 -16.96 1.76
CA ASP A 38 2.39 -17.06 1.63
C ASP A 38 1.73 -17.01 3.01
N HIS A 39 0.50 -16.52 3.05
CA HIS A 39 -0.31 -16.44 4.25
C HIS A 39 -1.38 -17.55 4.21
N PRO A 40 -1.06 -18.83 4.56
CA PRO A 40 -1.91 -19.99 4.32
C PRO A 40 -3.06 -20.08 5.32
N THR A 41 -3.99 -19.14 5.23
CA THR A 41 -5.16 -19.07 6.12
C THR A 41 -6.40 -18.68 5.33
N SER A 42 -7.51 -19.37 5.60
CA SER A 42 -8.82 -18.98 5.10
C SER A 42 -9.41 -17.76 5.83
N LYS A 43 -8.74 -17.27 6.88
CA LYS A 43 -9.18 -16.14 7.70
C LYS A 43 -8.55 -14.80 7.29
N PHE A 44 -7.91 -14.74 6.12
CA PHE A 44 -7.25 -13.52 5.67
C PHE A 44 -8.28 -12.43 5.39
N SER A 45 -8.08 -11.25 5.98
CA SER A 45 -8.91 -10.08 5.76
C SER A 45 -8.08 -8.99 5.10
N TRP A 46 -8.43 -8.63 3.87
CA TRP A 46 -7.69 -7.62 3.10
C TRP A 46 -7.59 -6.28 3.86
N SER A 47 -8.63 -5.89 4.59
CA SER A 47 -8.71 -4.61 5.31
C SER A 47 -8.05 -4.60 6.69
N SER A 48 -7.50 -5.71 7.17
CA SER A 48 -6.93 -5.79 8.53
C SER A 48 -5.71 -6.68 8.70
N SER A 49 -5.48 -7.65 7.80
CA SER A 49 -4.41 -8.64 7.94
C SER A 49 -3.07 -8.21 7.33
N HIS A 50 -3.06 -7.24 6.40
CA HIS A 50 -1.83 -6.75 5.79
C HIS A 50 -0.94 -6.02 6.81
N PHE A 51 0.38 -6.10 6.59
CA PHE A 51 1.40 -5.56 7.51
C PHE A 51 1.28 -4.05 7.72
N ASN A 52 1.07 -3.28 6.64
CA ASN A 52 1.05 -1.82 6.71
C ASN A 52 -0.34 -1.23 7.04
N VAL A 53 -1.36 -2.05 7.32
CA VAL A 53 -2.70 -1.54 7.59
C VAL A 53 -2.68 -0.72 8.88
N ARG A 54 -3.08 0.55 8.74
CA ARG A 54 -3.29 1.46 9.86
C ARG A 54 -4.77 1.81 9.92
N LYS A 55 -5.29 1.93 11.15
CA LYS A 55 -6.61 2.53 11.35
C LYS A 55 -6.57 3.96 10.83
N ASN A 56 -7.37 4.24 9.80
CA ASN A 56 -7.50 5.62 9.33
C ASN A 56 -8.17 6.49 10.40
N GLY A 57 -7.92 7.80 10.34
CA GLY A 57 -8.66 8.77 11.13
C GLY A 57 -10.16 8.70 10.84
N LYS A 58 -10.97 9.24 11.76
CA LYS A 58 -12.38 9.51 11.51
C LYS A 58 -12.57 11.01 11.53
N TRP A 59 -13.23 11.54 10.51
CA TRP A 59 -13.72 12.91 10.55
C TRP A 59 -14.78 13.05 11.64
N THR A 60 -14.76 14.19 12.32
CA THR A 60 -15.82 14.64 13.21
C THR A 60 -17.11 14.88 12.41
N LYS A 61 -18.25 15.01 13.12
CA LYS A 61 -19.53 15.28 12.46
C LYS A 61 -19.50 16.60 11.70
N GLU A 62 -18.72 17.56 12.18
CA GLU A 62 -18.54 18.90 11.63
C GLU A 62 -17.70 18.83 10.35
N GLU A 63 -16.55 18.15 10.38
CA GLU A 63 -15.69 17.94 9.19
C GLU A 63 -16.41 17.16 8.08
N MET A 64 -17.24 16.17 8.46
CA MET A 64 -18.03 15.40 7.50
C MET A 64 -19.02 16.27 6.71
N LYS A 65 -19.57 17.34 7.31
CA LYS A 65 -20.47 18.27 6.60
C LYS A 65 -19.75 19.06 5.51
N GLU A 66 -18.46 19.29 5.66
CA GLU A 66 -17.66 19.99 4.64
C GLU A 66 -17.25 19.05 3.50
N ILE A 67 -16.96 17.79 3.80
CA ILE A 67 -16.55 16.79 2.82
C ILE A 67 -17.73 16.32 1.96
N TYR A 68 -18.89 16.10 2.58
CA TYR A 68 -20.12 15.70 1.88
C TYR A 68 -20.91 16.90 1.34
N ARG A 69 -20.25 17.95 0.84
CA ARG A 69 -20.95 19.01 0.11
C ARG A 69 -21.52 18.43 -1.20
N THR A 70 -22.76 17.94 -1.13
CA THR A 70 -23.62 17.74 -2.28
C THR A 70 -23.94 19.11 -2.86
N PHE A 71 -23.39 19.39 -4.04
CA PHE A 71 -23.78 20.52 -4.87
C PHE A 71 -25.23 20.39 -5.33
#